data_AF-A0A2V9L939-F1
#
_entry.id   AF-A0A2V9L939-F1
#
_cell.length_a   1.000
_cell.length_b   1.000
_cell.length_c   1.000
_cell.angle_alpha   90.00
_cell.angle_beta   90.00
_cell.angle_gamma   90.00
#
_symmetry.space_group_name_H-M   'P 1'
#
loop_
_entity.id
_entity.type
_entity.pdbx_description
1 polymer ?
#
loop_
_entity_poly.entity_id
_entity_poly.type
_entity_poly.pdbx_seq_one_letter_code
_entity_poly.pdbx_strand_id
1 'polypeptide(L)'
;MSVKPGRKFAKLLAGALTLFMAALAACAQDSTVIPLVPAANWRLVGSQNLDVTAVSRWGGDPAIEREYGVKSIQYRTYQLADKVAGAVEVAGVVLEEASDPSAAYGLLTYYQTERMSPAKGVELTVTSPEGALMARGSVFIRFGRVAGVRLSDDALRAILILVGGTRPSASAMAALPPPLPVSGLVPGSMKYLLGPEAARHVLPSFSTDLIGFEQGAEVEVAHYQVGSIMANPTAGSKATPFLTLVVTLVAITYPTPQIARERFGIMGKTLELNRGRGPQSLYGKRGGSFVFLAMNANSEAAATRLLDQFNVSEQVVRNERYPRNKPVALQMLELILANLLLVFLLVSLALLGGILIALSKRVARKWLPDWEWGSPDGERLTTLNLR
;
A
#
# COMPACT_ATOMS: atom_id res chain seq x y z
N MET A 1 2.08 5.37 76.06
CA MET A 1 2.35 4.22 75.16
C MET A 1 1.52 4.40 73.90
N SER A 2 2.19 4.68 72.77
CA SER A 2 1.60 5.07 71.49
C SER A 2 1.65 3.89 70.52
N VAL A 3 0.51 3.48 69.97
CA VAL A 3 0.40 2.44 68.95
C VAL A 3 -0.07 3.10 67.65
N LYS A 4 0.81 3.15 66.64
CA LYS A 4 0.55 3.74 65.31
C LYS A 4 -0.32 2.82 64.43
N PRO A 5 -1.44 3.29 63.84
CA PRO A 5 -2.18 2.54 62.84
C PRO A 5 -1.78 2.99 61.44
N GLY A 6 -0.68 2.45 60.90
CA GLY A 6 -0.15 2.90 59.59
C GLY A 6 0.29 1.80 58.64
N ARG A 7 0.12 0.52 58.98
CA ARG A 7 0.75 -0.59 58.24
C ARG A 7 -0.19 -1.53 57.48
N LYS A 8 -1.51 -1.37 57.61
CA LYS A 8 -2.48 -2.26 56.95
C LYS A 8 -3.00 -1.74 55.60
N PHE A 9 -2.96 -0.43 55.35
CA PHE A 9 -3.43 0.15 54.08
C PHE A 9 -2.42 0.02 52.93
N ALA A 10 -1.11 0.02 53.23
CA ALA A 10 -0.06 -0.09 52.20
C ALA A 10 0.06 -1.49 51.58
N LYS A 11 -0.42 -2.54 52.27
CA LYS A 11 -0.36 -3.93 51.76
C LYS A 11 -1.51 -4.30 50.83
N LEU A 12 -2.63 -3.56 50.88
CA LEU A 12 -3.78 -3.77 49.99
C LEU A 12 -3.60 -3.08 48.63
N LEU A 13 -2.86 -1.96 48.56
CA LEU A 13 -2.55 -1.30 47.28
C LEU A 13 -1.48 -2.04 46.45
N ALA A 14 -0.53 -2.71 47.09
CA ALA A 14 0.55 -3.43 46.40
C ALA A 14 0.10 -4.76 45.75
N GLY A 15 -0.98 -5.37 46.25
CA GLY A 15 -1.54 -6.61 45.68
C GLY A 15 -2.45 -6.38 44.46
N ALA A 16 -3.03 -5.19 44.31
CA ALA A 16 -3.88 -4.85 43.16
C ALA A 16 -3.08 -4.45 41.92
N LEU A 17 -1.84 -3.96 42.09
CA LEU A 17 -0.99 -3.50 40.99
C LEU A 17 -0.26 -4.65 40.27
N THR A 18 -0.01 -5.78 40.95
CA THR A 18 0.63 -6.96 40.36
C THR A 18 -0.32 -7.85 39.55
N LEU A 19 -1.63 -7.80 39.84
CA LEU A 19 -2.66 -8.50 39.06
C LEU A 19 -3.07 -7.77 37.76
N PHE A 20 -2.76 -6.48 37.63
CA PHE A 20 -3.04 -5.71 36.41
C PHE A 20 -1.89 -5.73 35.39
N MET A 21 -0.65 -5.99 35.83
CA MET A 21 0.52 -6.10 34.94
C MET A 21 0.70 -7.49 34.31
N ALA A 22 0.11 -8.54 34.88
CA ALA A 22 0.12 -9.89 34.28
C ALA A 22 -0.94 -10.07 33.17
N ALA A 23 -1.92 -9.16 33.07
CA ALA A 23 -2.96 -9.20 32.05
C ALA A 23 -2.58 -8.50 30.73
N LEU A 24 -1.46 -7.76 30.69
CA LEU A 24 -0.97 -7.05 29.50
C LEU A 24 0.16 -7.79 28.75
N ALA A 25 0.63 -8.94 29.26
CA ALA A 25 1.67 -9.75 28.62
C ALA A 25 1.12 -10.95 27.82
N ALA A 26 -0.21 -11.07 27.70
CA ALA A 26 -0.88 -12.15 26.97
C ALA A 26 -1.55 -11.70 25.66
N CYS A 27 -1.14 -10.57 25.09
CA CYS A 27 -1.34 -10.31 23.65
C CYS A 27 -0.20 -10.98 22.87
N ALA A 28 -0.12 -12.32 22.98
CA ALA A 28 0.57 -13.12 21.99
C ALA A 28 -0.20 -12.96 20.67
N GLN A 29 0.54 -12.70 19.60
CA GLN A 29 0.03 -12.51 18.26
C GLN A 29 -0.91 -13.66 17.88
N ASP A 30 -2.20 -13.39 17.78
CA ASP A 30 -3.09 -14.21 16.98
C ASP A 30 -2.66 -14.05 15.53
N SER A 31 -1.84 -14.99 15.05
CA SER A 31 -1.65 -15.18 13.64
C SER A 31 -2.99 -15.61 13.06
N THR A 32 -3.70 -14.66 12.46
CA THR A 32 -4.95 -14.89 11.73
C THR A 32 -4.65 -15.69 10.46
N VAL A 33 -4.31 -16.96 10.61
CA VAL A 33 -4.30 -17.93 9.52
C VAL A 33 -5.70 -18.55 9.52
N ILE A 34 -6.56 -18.04 8.65
CA ILE A 34 -7.85 -18.65 8.34
C ILE A 34 -7.56 -19.81 7.38
N PRO A 35 -7.70 -21.10 7.75
CA PRO A 35 -7.61 -22.19 6.80
C PRO A 35 -9.00 -22.35 6.19
N LEU A 36 -9.21 -21.79 5.01
CA LEU A 36 -10.37 -22.13 4.19
C LEU A 36 -9.87 -22.77 2.90
N VAL A 37 -10.41 -23.97 2.65
CA VAL A 37 -10.02 -25.01 1.68
C VAL A 37 -9.04 -26.03 2.30
N PRO A 38 -9.33 -27.35 2.24
CA PRO A 38 -8.35 -28.37 2.56
C PRO A 38 -7.22 -28.23 1.54
N ALA A 39 -6.21 -27.43 1.89
CA ALA A 39 -4.95 -27.41 1.18
C ALA A 39 -4.49 -28.86 1.12
N ALA A 40 -4.24 -29.37 -0.07
CA ALA A 40 -3.86 -30.74 -0.32
C ALA A 40 -2.67 -31.13 0.56
N ASN A 41 -2.86 -31.58 1.80
CA ASN A 41 -1.86 -31.96 2.82
C ASN A 41 -0.57 -31.12 2.95
N TRP A 42 -0.55 -29.90 2.44
CA TRP A 42 0.61 -29.00 2.52
C TRP A 42 0.87 -28.61 3.96
N ARG A 43 2.13 -28.70 4.40
CA ARG A 43 2.56 -28.34 5.75
C ARG A 43 3.75 -27.41 5.69
N LEU A 44 3.73 -26.37 6.51
CA LEU A 44 4.89 -25.51 6.73
C LEU A 44 5.94 -26.32 7.50
N VAL A 45 7.13 -26.47 6.92
CA VAL A 45 8.25 -27.23 7.54
C VAL A 45 9.40 -26.34 7.97
N GLY A 46 9.48 -25.13 7.45
CA GLY A 46 10.50 -24.15 7.85
C GLY A 46 10.05 -22.73 7.57
N SER A 47 10.47 -21.81 8.44
CA SER A 47 10.26 -20.37 8.27
C SER A 47 11.47 -19.64 8.82
N GLN A 48 11.99 -18.68 8.05
CA GLN A 48 13.10 -17.83 8.47
C GLN A 48 12.85 -16.40 8.01
N ASN A 49 13.14 -15.44 8.89
CA ASN A 49 13.18 -14.03 8.52
C ASN A 49 14.57 -13.71 7.97
N LEU A 50 14.62 -12.97 6.88
CA LEU A 50 15.85 -12.57 6.22
C LEU A 50 15.82 -11.05 5.96
N ASP A 51 17.01 -10.49 5.80
CA ASP A 51 17.17 -9.12 5.34
C ASP A 51 16.68 -8.97 3.89
N VAL A 52 16.22 -7.77 3.53
CA VAL A 52 15.73 -7.45 2.17
C VAL A 52 16.76 -7.76 1.09
N THR A 53 18.07 -7.68 1.39
CA THR A 53 19.14 -8.04 0.43
C THR A 53 19.08 -9.50 -0.04
N ALA A 54 18.41 -10.39 0.70
CA ALA A 54 18.30 -11.80 0.33
C ALA A 54 17.34 -12.04 -0.84
N VAL A 55 16.49 -11.08 -1.23
CA VAL A 55 15.56 -11.19 -2.39
C VAL A 55 16.27 -11.52 -3.69
N SER A 56 17.54 -11.13 -3.85
CA SER A 56 18.35 -11.46 -5.04
C SER A 56 18.52 -12.96 -5.26
N ARG A 57 18.37 -13.79 -4.21
CA ARG A 57 18.36 -15.26 -4.35
C ARG A 57 17.18 -15.79 -5.16
N TRP A 58 16.12 -14.98 -5.29
CA TRP A 58 14.88 -15.31 -6.01
C TRP A 58 14.61 -14.31 -7.15
N GLY A 59 15.66 -13.66 -7.67
CA GLY A 59 15.56 -12.73 -8.80
C GLY A 59 14.99 -11.36 -8.46
N GLY A 60 14.94 -10.99 -7.18
CA GLY A 60 14.62 -9.63 -6.74
C GLY A 60 15.81 -8.67 -6.77
N ASP A 61 15.52 -7.38 -6.77
CA ASP A 61 16.48 -6.29 -6.72
C ASP A 61 16.22 -5.44 -5.45
N PRO A 62 17.08 -5.56 -4.41
CA PRO A 62 16.86 -4.92 -3.12
C PRO A 62 16.64 -3.41 -3.17
N ALA A 63 17.11 -2.72 -4.23
CA ALA A 63 16.81 -1.30 -4.43
C ALA A 63 15.32 -1.08 -4.73
N ILE A 64 14.76 -1.90 -5.62
CA ILE A 64 13.34 -1.91 -5.96
C ILE A 64 12.51 -2.29 -4.73
N GLU A 65 12.82 -3.40 -4.05
CA GLU A 65 12.05 -3.78 -2.86
C GLU A 65 12.01 -2.69 -1.79
N ARG A 66 13.13 -1.99 -1.57
CA ARG A 66 13.18 -0.85 -0.63
C ARG A 66 12.34 0.33 -1.11
N GLU A 67 12.32 0.64 -2.40
CA GLU A 67 11.46 1.67 -3.00
C GLU A 67 9.98 1.37 -2.76
N TYR A 68 9.56 0.10 -2.86
CA TYR A 68 8.21 -0.36 -2.54
C TYR A 68 7.96 -0.58 -1.02
N GLY A 69 8.88 -0.15 -0.16
CA GLY A 69 8.71 -0.15 1.29
C GLY A 69 8.97 -1.48 1.99
N VAL A 70 9.54 -2.48 1.31
CA VAL A 70 9.89 -3.77 1.91
C VAL A 70 11.08 -3.60 2.85
N LYS A 71 10.87 -3.94 4.12
CA LYS A 71 11.91 -3.83 5.17
C LYS A 71 12.62 -5.14 5.48
N SER A 72 11.89 -6.24 5.36
CA SER A 72 12.37 -7.59 5.63
C SER A 72 11.56 -8.58 4.81
N ILE A 73 12.11 -9.77 4.60
CA ILE A 73 11.42 -10.84 3.91
C ILE A 73 11.33 -12.08 4.79
N GLN A 74 10.31 -12.88 4.57
CA GLN A 74 10.16 -14.16 5.23
C GLN A 74 10.19 -15.28 4.20
N TYR A 75 11.18 -16.16 4.32
CA TYR A 75 11.27 -17.36 3.51
C TYR A 75 10.64 -18.54 4.24
N ARG A 76 9.64 -19.16 3.62
CA ARG A 76 8.91 -20.32 4.12
C ARG A 76 9.12 -21.50 3.18
N THR A 77 9.27 -22.69 3.75
CA THR A 77 9.32 -23.94 3.00
C THR A 77 8.10 -24.77 3.36
N TYR A 78 7.36 -25.20 2.34
CA TYR A 78 6.20 -26.06 2.48
C TYR A 78 6.49 -27.42 1.88
N GLN A 79 5.91 -28.46 2.48
CA GLN A 79 6.03 -29.84 2.02
C GLN A 79 4.65 -30.45 1.80
N LEU A 80 4.48 -31.10 0.67
CA LEU A 80 3.34 -31.93 0.32
C LEU A 80 3.75 -33.39 0.46
N ALA A 81 3.17 -34.07 1.44
CA ALA A 81 3.35 -35.51 1.59
C ALA A 81 2.23 -36.25 0.85
N ASP A 82 2.54 -36.84 -0.31
CA ASP A 82 1.64 -37.81 -0.94
C ASP A 82 1.88 -39.19 -0.32
N LYS A 83 0.97 -39.59 0.58
CA LYS A 83 1.02 -40.89 1.25
C LYS A 83 0.81 -42.07 0.29
N VAL A 84 0.26 -41.85 -0.90
CA VAL A 84 -0.07 -42.89 -1.86
C VAL A 84 1.08 -43.15 -2.83
N ALA A 85 1.77 -42.09 -3.28
CA ALA A 85 2.87 -42.19 -4.22
C ALA A 85 4.28 -42.24 -3.58
N GLY A 86 4.41 -41.95 -2.28
CA GLY A 86 5.72 -41.81 -1.62
C GLY A 86 6.51 -40.59 -2.11
N ALA A 87 5.91 -39.75 -2.95
CA ALA A 87 6.51 -38.54 -3.48
C ALA A 87 6.32 -37.38 -2.49
N VAL A 88 7.40 -36.61 -2.32
CA VAL A 88 7.41 -35.39 -1.52
C VAL A 88 7.59 -34.22 -2.47
N GLU A 89 6.58 -33.36 -2.58
CA GLU A 89 6.76 -32.08 -3.27
C GLU A 89 7.13 -30.99 -2.25
N VAL A 90 8.05 -30.11 -2.64
CA VAL A 90 8.56 -29.02 -1.80
C VAL A 90 8.41 -27.71 -2.55
N ALA A 91 7.91 -26.70 -1.86
CA ALA A 91 7.75 -25.36 -2.41
C ALA A 91 8.38 -24.32 -1.48
N GLY A 92 9.22 -23.46 -2.07
CA GLY A 92 9.77 -22.29 -1.40
C GLY A 92 8.86 -21.08 -1.65
N VAL A 93 8.52 -20.37 -0.59
CA VAL A 93 7.63 -19.20 -0.63
C VAL A 93 8.34 -18.03 0.04
N VAL A 94 8.53 -16.95 -0.70
CA VAL A 94 9.08 -15.69 -0.18
C VAL A 94 7.92 -14.74 0.04
N LEU A 95 7.77 -14.23 1.26
CA LEU A 95 6.79 -13.22 1.61
C LEU A 95 7.53 -11.90 1.86
N GLU A 96 7.09 -10.87 1.16
CA GLU A 96 7.67 -9.52 1.18
C GLU A 96 6.57 -8.56 1.61
N GLU A 97 6.68 -8.01 2.83
CA GLU A 97 5.72 -7.04 3.35
C GLU A 97 6.08 -5.65 2.83
N ALA A 98 5.31 -5.18 1.84
CA ALA A 98 5.40 -3.85 1.26
C ALA A 98 4.66 -2.81 2.11
N SER A 99 4.75 -1.52 1.75
CA SER A 99 4.10 -0.44 2.50
C SER A 99 2.57 -0.55 2.55
N ASP A 100 1.96 -0.96 1.44
CA ASP A 100 0.52 -0.94 1.21
C ASP A 100 0.14 -1.86 0.02
N PRO A 101 -1.17 -2.04 -0.28
CA PRO A 101 -1.60 -2.88 -1.39
C PRO A 101 -1.14 -2.45 -2.78
N SER A 102 -1.00 -1.14 -3.01
CA SER A 102 -0.52 -0.58 -4.27
C SER A 102 0.96 -0.91 -4.47
N ALA A 103 1.75 -0.91 -3.40
CA ALA A 103 3.15 -1.30 -3.45
C ALA A 103 3.36 -2.80 -3.74
N ALA A 104 2.58 -3.68 -3.09
CA ALA A 104 2.62 -5.11 -3.40
C ALA A 104 2.16 -5.41 -4.84
N TYR A 105 1.16 -4.67 -5.34
CA TYR A 105 0.73 -4.74 -6.73
C TYR A 105 1.79 -4.21 -7.71
N GLY A 106 2.50 -3.15 -7.32
CA GLY A 106 3.65 -2.63 -8.06
C GLY A 106 4.75 -3.66 -8.23
N LEU A 107 5.15 -4.34 -7.14
CA LEU A 107 6.11 -5.46 -7.21
C LEU A 107 5.62 -6.60 -8.12
N LEU A 108 4.34 -6.98 -8.01
CA LEU A 108 3.75 -8.00 -8.88
C LEU A 108 3.89 -7.64 -10.35
N THR A 109 3.46 -6.43 -10.74
CA THR A 109 3.53 -6.00 -12.13
C THR A 109 4.98 -5.80 -12.58
N TYR A 110 5.86 -5.28 -11.72
CA TYR A 110 7.29 -5.09 -12.01
C TYR A 110 7.97 -6.41 -12.39
N TYR A 111 7.81 -7.46 -11.57
CA TYR A 111 8.41 -8.77 -11.82
C TYR A 111 7.64 -9.67 -12.79
N GLN A 112 6.40 -9.31 -13.14
CA GLN A 112 5.66 -10.01 -14.18
C GLN A 112 6.40 -9.93 -15.52
N THR A 113 6.50 -11.04 -16.22
CA THR A 113 7.07 -11.08 -17.58
C THR A 113 6.02 -11.51 -18.59
N GLU A 114 6.29 -11.31 -19.89
CA GLU A 114 5.41 -11.76 -20.98
C GLU A 114 5.22 -13.29 -21.01
N ARG A 115 6.13 -14.05 -20.37
CA ARG A 115 6.03 -15.51 -20.24
C ARG A 115 5.07 -15.95 -19.14
N MET A 116 4.66 -15.03 -18.27
CA MET A 116 3.76 -15.31 -17.15
C MET A 116 2.30 -15.12 -17.58
N SER A 117 1.46 -16.09 -17.24
CA SER A 117 0.02 -16.04 -17.51
C SER A 117 -0.77 -15.88 -16.21
N PRO A 118 -1.93 -15.20 -16.23
CA PRO A 118 -2.81 -15.13 -15.07
C PRO A 118 -3.19 -16.53 -14.55
N ALA A 119 -3.12 -16.71 -13.24
CA ALA A 119 -3.50 -17.97 -12.61
C ALA A 119 -5.01 -18.19 -12.65
N LYS A 120 -5.45 -19.40 -13.03
CA LYS A 120 -6.87 -19.72 -13.17
C LYS A 120 -7.58 -19.70 -11.81
N GLY A 121 -8.52 -18.76 -11.65
CA GLY A 121 -9.37 -18.65 -10.45
C GLY A 121 -8.65 -18.12 -9.21
N VAL A 122 -7.48 -17.48 -9.40
CA VAL A 122 -6.71 -16.87 -8.33
C VAL A 122 -6.31 -15.46 -8.79
N GLU A 123 -7.00 -14.43 -8.28
CA GLU A 123 -6.81 -13.04 -8.71
C GLU A 123 -5.43 -12.50 -8.31
N LEU A 124 -4.95 -11.46 -9.02
CA LEU A 124 -3.63 -10.84 -8.82
C LEU A 124 -2.50 -11.85 -8.64
N THR A 125 -2.51 -12.88 -9.48
CA THR A 125 -1.55 -13.98 -9.43
C THR A 125 -1.19 -14.36 -10.85
N VAL A 126 0.10 -14.51 -11.10
CA VAL A 126 0.64 -14.92 -12.40
C VAL A 126 1.57 -16.10 -12.22
N THR A 127 1.54 -17.03 -13.17
CA THR A 127 2.30 -18.30 -13.11
C THR A 127 3.16 -18.45 -14.36
N SER A 128 4.30 -19.10 -14.18
CA SER A 128 5.24 -19.52 -15.24
C SER A 128 5.79 -20.91 -14.92
N PRO A 129 6.55 -21.53 -15.84
CA PRO A 129 7.27 -22.77 -15.54
C PRO A 129 8.24 -22.66 -14.36
N GLU A 130 8.75 -21.46 -14.06
CA GLU A 130 9.75 -21.22 -13.01
C GLU A 130 9.10 -21.04 -11.62
N GLY A 131 7.83 -20.63 -11.58
CA GLY A 131 7.17 -20.29 -10.33
C GLY A 131 5.90 -19.44 -10.51
N ALA A 132 5.52 -18.76 -9.44
CA ALA A 132 4.37 -17.86 -9.45
C ALA A 132 4.65 -16.58 -8.65
N LEU A 133 3.99 -15.50 -9.01
CA LEU A 133 4.00 -14.23 -8.30
C LEU A 133 2.58 -13.85 -7.91
N MET A 134 2.41 -13.26 -6.74
CA MET A 134 1.10 -12.94 -6.18
C MET A 134 1.14 -11.67 -5.33
N ALA A 135 0.11 -10.84 -5.42
CA ALA A 135 -0.12 -9.72 -4.49
C ALA A 135 -1.35 -9.96 -3.61
N ARG A 136 -1.22 -9.80 -2.29
CA ARG A 136 -2.27 -10.00 -1.28
C ARG A 136 -2.22 -8.93 -0.21
N GLY A 137 -3.11 -7.94 -0.30
CA GLY A 137 -2.99 -6.76 0.57
C GLY A 137 -1.62 -6.14 0.38
N SER A 138 -0.94 -5.78 1.46
CA SER A 138 0.43 -5.27 1.45
C SER A 138 1.51 -6.34 1.29
N VAL A 139 1.17 -7.60 1.03
CA VAL A 139 2.16 -8.68 0.92
C VAL A 139 2.34 -9.07 -0.55
N PHE A 140 3.57 -8.96 -1.03
CA PHE A 140 4.00 -9.56 -2.28
C PHE A 140 4.60 -10.94 -2.01
N ILE A 141 4.24 -11.93 -2.82
CA ILE A 141 4.56 -13.34 -2.57
C ILE A 141 5.17 -13.95 -3.83
N ARG A 142 6.36 -14.54 -3.68
CA ARG A 142 7.02 -15.34 -4.71
C ARG A 142 6.95 -16.82 -4.37
N PHE A 143 6.58 -17.63 -5.35
CA PHE A 143 6.61 -19.08 -5.26
C PHE A 143 7.72 -19.57 -6.16
N GLY A 144 8.80 -20.08 -5.57
CA GLY A 144 9.90 -20.69 -6.30
C GLY A 144 9.73 -22.19 -6.40
N ARG A 145 9.96 -22.76 -7.58
CA ARG A 145 10.18 -24.20 -7.72
C ARG A 145 11.61 -24.52 -7.27
N VAL A 146 11.76 -25.41 -6.29
CA VAL A 146 13.08 -25.84 -5.82
C VAL A 146 13.72 -26.69 -6.93
N ALA A 147 14.95 -26.35 -7.32
CA ALA A 147 15.66 -27.05 -8.38
C ALA A 147 15.72 -28.57 -8.12
N GLY A 148 15.34 -29.36 -9.13
CA GLY A 148 15.31 -30.83 -9.02
C GLY A 148 14.04 -31.43 -8.41
N VAL A 149 13.10 -30.62 -7.92
CA VAL A 149 11.81 -31.08 -7.39
C VAL A 149 10.68 -30.74 -8.36
N ARG A 150 9.92 -31.75 -8.80
CA ARG A 150 8.78 -31.56 -9.70
C ARG A 150 7.56 -31.15 -8.88
N LEU A 151 7.17 -29.90 -8.96
CA LEU A 151 5.90 -29.38 -8.44
C LEU A 151 4.81 -29.58 -9.51
N SER A 152 3.74 -30.31 -9.23
CA SER A 152 2.63 -30.41 -10.19
C SER A 152 1.83 -29.09 -10.26
N ASP A 153 1.14 -28.82 -11.37
CA ASP A 153 0.37 -27.58 -11.52
C ASP A 153 -0.82 -27.53 -10.54
N ASP A 154 -1.41 -28.67 -10.21
CA ASP A 154 -2.45 -28.78 -9.18
C ASP A 154 -1.87 -28.54 -7.77
N ALA A 155 -0.68 -29.06 -7.48
CA ALA A 155 0.00 -28.80 -6.21
C ALA A 155 0.41 -27.32 -6.08
N LEU A 156 0.88 -26.69 -7.18
CA LEU A 156 1.13 -25.26 -7.25
C LEU A 156 -0.16 -24.47 -6.97
N ARG A 157 -1.27 -24.83 -7.62
CA ARG A 157 -2.56 -24.18 -7.37
C ARG A 157 -3.02 -24.33 -5.92
N ALA A 158 -2.86 -25.52 -5.34
CA ALA A 158 -3.23 -25.78 -3.95
C ALA A 158 -2.42 -24.93 -2.97
N ILE A 159 -1.10 -24.79 -3.18
CA ILE A 159 -0.27 -23.95 -2.31
C ILE A 159 -0.54 -22.45 -2.51
N LEU A 160 -0.83 -21.99 -3.73
CA LEU A 160 -1.24 -20.61 -3.99
C LEU A 160 -2.49 -20.25 -3.16
N ILE A 161 -3.49 -21.14 -3.16
CA ILE A 161 -4.72 -20.96 -2.38
C ILE A 161 -4.46 -21.06 -0.88
N LEU A 162 -3.62 -21.99 -0.43
CA LEU A 162 -3.26 -22.11 0.98
C LEU A 162 -2.59 -20.84 1.53
N VAL A 163 -1.63 -20.30 0.79
CA VAL A 163 -0.79 -19.19 1.26
C VAL A 163 -1.50 -17.85 1.14
N GLY A 164 -2.16 -17.60 0.00
CA GLY A 164 -2.73 -16.28 -0.30
C GLY A 164 -4.24 -16.26 -0.53
N GLY A 165 -4.91 -17.41 -0.56
CA GLY A 165 -6.32 -17.48 -0.96
C GLY A 165 -6.55 -17.16 -2.43
N THR A 166 -7.84 -17.15 -2.83
CA THR A 166 -8.24 -16.98 -4.24
C THR A 166 -8.36 -15.53 -4.69
N ARG A 167 -8.53 -14.58 -3.76
CA ARG A 167 -8.65 -13.15 -4.08
C ARG A 167 -8.19 -12.26 -2.92
N PRO A 168 -7.68 -11.04 -3.19
CA PRO A 168 -7.46 -10.03 -2.16
C PRO A 168 -8.76 -9.57 -1.49
N SER A 169 -8.64 -8.84 -0.37
CA SER A 169 -9.80 -8.20 0.25
C SER A 169 -10.38 -7.10 -0.65
N ALA A 170 -11.68 -6.80 -0.48
CA ALA A 170 -12.32 -5.74 -1.25
C ALA A 170 -11.67 -4.36 -1.01
N SER A 171 -11.18 -4.10 0.20
CA SER A 171 -10.45 -2.87 0.52
C SER A 171 -9.10 -2.79 -0.18
N ALA A 172 -8.36 -3.90 -0.24
CA ALA A 172 -7.10 -3.96 -0.98
C ALA A 172 -7.33 -3.76 -2.48
N MET A 173 -8.36 -4.37 -3.06
CA MET A 173 -8.74 -4.17 -4.46
C MET A 173 -9.16 -2.73 -4.76
N ALA A 174 -9.83 -2.07 -3.82
CA ALA A 174 -10.27 -0.67 -4.00
C ALA A 174 -9.11 0.33 -3.96
N ALA A 175 -7.99 -0.04 -3.33
CA ALA A 175 -6.79 0.80 -3.26
C ALA A 175 -5.93 0.73 -4.53
N LEU A 176 -6.16 -0.24 -5.42
CA LEU A 176 -5.38 -0.41 -6.64
C LEU A 176 -5.72 0.66 -7.69
N PRO A 177 -4.76 0.98 -8.57
CA PRO A 177 -5.01 1.89 -9.68
C PRO A 177 -6.10 1.32 -10.62
N PRO A 178 -6.83 2.21 -11.31
CA PRO A 178 -7.86 1.79 -12.24
C PRO A 178 -7.25 0.98 -13.39
N PRO A 179 -7.92 -0.08 -13.87
CA PRO A 179 -7.37 -0.90 -14.94
C PRO A 179 -7.24 -0.10 -16.24
N LEU A 180 -6.11 -0.28 -16.91
CA LEU A 180 -5.88 0.29 -18.24
C LEU A 180 -6.84 -0.32 -19.29
N PRO A 181 -7.16 0.42 -20.37
CA PRO A 181 -7.93 -0.09 -21.50
C PRO A 181 -7.32 -1.36 -22.07
N VAL A 182 -8.14 -2.41 -22.22
CA VAL A 182 -7.68 -3.72 -22.71
C VAL A 182 -7.48 -3.77 -24.22
N SER A 183 -8.04 -2.81 -24.97
CA SER A 183 -7.99 -2.82 -26.44
C SER A 183 -6.56 -2.55 -26.94
N GLY A 184 -5.96 -3.54 -27.58
CA GLY A 184 -4.59 -3.46 -28.09
C GLY A 184 -3.51 -3.61 -27.02
N LEU A 185 -3.87 -3.79 -25.74
CA LEU A 185 -2.90 -3.98 -24.65
C LEU A 185 -2.11 -5.28 -24.86
N VAL A 186 -0.78 -5.20 -24.86
CA VAL A 186 0.10 -6.36 -24.89
C VAL A 186 0.05 -7.05 -23.52
N PRO A 187 -0.35 -8.33 -23.43
CA PRO A 187 -0.43 -9.03 -22.15
C PRO A 187 0.91 -9.07 -21.42
N GLY A 188 0.90 -8.81 -20.11
CA GLY A 188 2.10 -8.84 -19.27
C GLY A 188 3.07 -7.66 -19.45
N SER A 189 2.75 -6.71 -20.33
CA SER A 189 3.57 -5.50 -20.53
C SER A 189 3.30 -4.40 -19.50
N MET A 190 2.19 -4.49 -18.75
CA MET A 190 1.79 -3.48 -17.79
C MET A 190 2.72 -3.47 -16.57
N LYS A 191 3.16 -2.27 -16.18
CA LYS A 191 4.02 -1.99 -15.02
C LYS A 191 3.42 -0.86 -14.21
N TYR A 192 3.34 -1.02 -12.89
CA TYR A 192 2.92 0.02 -11.97
C TYR A 192 4.10 0.44 -11.09
N LEU A 193 4.52 1.69 -11.25
CA LEU A 193 5.77 2.24 -10.74
C LEU A 193 5.46 3.30 -9.69
N LEU A 194 6.05 3.14 -8.50
CA LEU A 194 5.87 4.05 -7.36
C LEU A 194 7.09 4.94 -7.11
N GLY A 195 8.21 4.69 -7.78
CA GLY A 195 9.41 5.48 -7.59
C GLY A 195 10.39 5.47 -8.76
N PRO A 196 11.45 6.28 -8.63
CA PRO A 196 12.41 6.52 -9.71
C PRO A 196 13.24 5.29 -10.06
N GLU A 197 13.59 4.41 -9.13
CA GLU A 197 14.44 3.25 -9.41
C GLU A 197 13.74 2.26 -10.33
N ALA A 198 12.50 1.89 -10.04
CA ALA A 198 11.70 1.05 -10.93
C ALA A 198 11.48 1.73 -12.30
N ALA A 199 11.25 3.04 -12.29
CA ALA A 199 11.03 3.80 -13.52
C ALA A 199 12.28 3.90 -14.41
N ARG A 200 13.49 4.01 -13.84
CA ARG A 200 14.74 4.00 -14.62
C ARG A 200 14.94 2.68 -15.36
N HIS A 201 14.54 1.56 -14.77
CA HIS A 201 14.63 0.25 -15.41
C HIS A 201 13.58 0.04 -16.50
N VAL A 202 12.34 0.47 -16.25
CA VAL A 202 11.22 0.28 -17.19
C VAL A 202 11.22 1.31 -18.33
N LEU A 203 11.64 2.54 -18.05
CA LEU A 203 11.68 3.65 -19.00
C LEU A 203 13.11 4.23 -19.11
N PRO A 204 14.10 3.46 -19.60
CA PRO A 204 15.50 3.90 -19.61
C PRO A 204 15.76 5.13 -20.51
N SER A 205 14.88 5.40 -21.47
CA SER A 205 14.97 6.56 -22.36
C SER A 205 14.16 7.77 -21.88
N PHE A 206 13.50 7.69 -20.72
CA PHE A 206 12.71 8.76 -20.15
C PHE A 206 13.37 9.29 -18.87
N SER A 207 13.48 10.61 -18.73
CA SER A 207 14.00 11.21 -17.50
C SER A 207 12.96 11.09 -16.38
N THR A 208 13.25 10.26 -15.38
CA THR A 208 12.37 10.01 -14.23
C THR A 208 12.09 11.27 -13.41
N ASP A 209 13.02 12.24 -13.40
CA ASP A 209 12.90 13.51 -12.67
C ASP A 209 11.75 14.38 -13.22
N LEU A 210 11.35 14.15 -14.48
CA LEU A 210 10.19 14.83 -15.07
C LEU A 210 8.87 14.32 -14.51
N ILE A 211 8.82 13.08 -14.01
CA ILE A 211 7.61 12.43 -13.48
C ILE A 211 7.21 13.07 -12.14
N GLY A 212 8.18 13.33 -11.26
CA GLY A 212 7.92 13.94 -9.95
C GLY A 212 7.41 12.94 -8.90
N PHE A 213 8.06 11.78 -8.77
CA PHE A 213 7.73 10.77 -7.74
C PHE A 213 7.74 11.35 -6.33
N GLU A 214 8.70 12.23 -6.01
CA GLU A 214 8.77 13.00 -4.76
C GLU A 214 7.55 13.90 -4.48
N GLN A 215 6.68 14.16 -5.47
CA GLN A 215 5.41 14.86 -5.30
C GLN A 215 4.20 13.90 -5.26
N GLY A 216 4.44 12.60 -5.06
CA GLY A 216 3.41 11.56 -4.99
C GLY A 216 2.88 11.13 -6.36
N ALA A 217 3.67 11.27 -7.42
CA ALA A 217 3.30 10.75 -8.73
C ALA A 217 3.36 9.21 -8.75
N GLU A 218 2.36 8.57 -9.33
CA GLU A 218 2.34 7.14 -9.59
C GLU A 218 2.23 6.91 -11.10
N VAL A 219 2.86 5.85 -11.61
CA VAL A 219 2.94 5.65 -13.06
C VAL A 219 2.50 4.26 -13.45
N GLU A 220 1.59 4.18 -14.40
CA GLU A 220 1.26 2.96 -15.15
C GLU A 220 1.90 3.03 -16.53
N VAL A 221 2.73 2.03 -16.86
CA VAL A 221 3.35 1.87 -18.17
C VAL A 221 2.77 0.63 -18.83
N ALA A 222 2.44 0.69 -20.11
CA ALA A 222 2.01 -0.48 -20.86
C ALA A 222 2.32 -0.38 -22.35
N HIS A 223 2.45 -1.52 -23.01
CA HIS A 223 2.65 -1.59 -24.45
C HIS A 223 1.31 -1.83 -25.16
N TYR A 224 1.06 -1.05 -26.20
CA TYR A 224 -0.14 -1.14 -27.03
C TYR A 224 0.20 -1.42 -28.49
N GLN A 225 -0.47 -2.41 -29.07
CA GLN A 225 -0.44 -2.68 -30.51
C GLN A 225 -1.42 -1.72 -31.20
N VAL A 226 -0.89 -0.80 -32.01
CA VAL A 226 -1.69 0.26 -32.68
C VAL A 226 -1.83 0.08 -34.19
N GLY A 227 -1.26 -0.99 -34.74
CA GLY A 227 -1.36 -1.36 -36.16
C GLY A 227 -0.22 -2.28 -36.61
N SER A 228 -0.17 -2.55 -37.91
CA SER A 228 0.93 -3.28 -38.55
C SER A 228 1.39 -2.57 -39.82
N ILE A 229 2.70 -2.60 -40.09
CA ILE A 229 3.29 -2.11 -41.35
C ILE A 229 3.84 -3.30 -42.13
N MET A 230 3.70 -3.25 -43.45
CA MET A 230 4.36 -4.20 -44.35
C MET A 230 5.86 -3.93 -44.33
N ALA A 231 6.67 -4.88 -43.86
CA ALA A 231 8.11 -4.81 -44.05
C ALA A 231 8.42 -5.09 -45.53
N ASN A 232 9.32 -4.30 -46.10
CA ASN A 232 9.76 -4.50 -47.48
C ASN A 232 10.38 -5.91 -47.59
N PRO A 233 9.89 -6.80 -48.47
CA PRO A 233 10.38 -8.17 -48.54
C PRO A 233 11.88 -8.16 -48.88
N THR A 234 12.69 -8.74 -47.99
CA THR A 234 14.09 -9.04 -48.30
C THR A 234 14.11 -10.01 -49.48
N ALA A 235 14.83 -9.66 -50.55
CA ALA A 235 14.91 -10.45 -51.77
C ALA A 235 15.26 -11.92 -51.44
N GLY A 236 14.29 -12.83 -51.60
CA GLY A 236 14.43 -14.26 -51.31
C GLY A 236 13.45 -14.85 -50.29
N SER A 237 12.72 -14.03 -49.52
CA SER A 237 11.69 -14.53 -48.59
C SER A 237 10.29 -14.49 -49.22
N LYS A 238 9.62 -15.65 -49.32
CA LYS A 238 8.21 -15.77 -49.76
C LYS A 238 7.20 -15.36 -48.68
N ALA A 239 7.65 -14.96 -47.49
CA ALA A 239 6.81 -14.45 -46.43
C ALA A 239 7.01 -12.94 -46.29
N THR A 240 5.94 -12.16 -46.51
CA THR A 240 5.88 -10.73 -46.17
C THR A 240 5.82 -10.59 -44.65
N PRO A 241 6.85 -10.04 -43.98
CA PRO A 241 6.77 -9.80 -42.54
C PRO A 241 5.84 -8.60 -42.28
N PHE A 242 4.80 -8.77 -41.49
CA PHE A 242 4.10 -7.64 -40.87
C PHE A 242 4.88 -7.24 -39.62
N LEU A 243 5.33 -5.99 -39.53
CA LEU A 243 5.89 -5.44 -38.29
C LEU A 243 4.73 -4.84 -37.48
N THR A 244 4.50 -5.38 -36.30
CA THR A 244 3.53 -4.82 -35.35
C THR A 244 4.08 -3.52 -34.77
N LEU A 245 3.29 -2.46 -34.85
CA LEU A 245 3.61 -1.17 -34.26
C LEU A 245 3.21 -1.19 -32.79
N VAL A 246 4.20 -1.04 -31.93
CA VAL A 246 4.02 -0.99 -30.48
C VAL A 246 4.27 0.42 -29.99
N VAL A 247 3.29 0.98 -29.29
CA VAL A 247 3.38 2.28 -28.62
C VAL A 247 3.46 2.03 -27.11
N THR A 248 4.38 2.70 -26.45
CA THR A 248 4.46 2.67 -24.99
C THR A 248 3.59 3.78 -24.44
N LEU A 249 2.52 3.41 -23.75
CA LEU A 249 1.73 4.33 -22.95
C LEU A 249 2.43 4.54 -21.60
N VAL A 250 2.54 5.79 -21.17
CA VAL A 250 2.92 6.17 -19.81
C VAL A 250 1.79 7.02 -19.26
N ALA A 251 1.01 6.47 -18.32
CA ALA A 251 -0.06 7.15 -17.61
C ALA A 251 0.46 7.54 -16.22
N ILE A 252 0.48 8.84 -15.93
CA ILE A 252 0.99 9.40 -14.69
C ILE A 252 -0.17 9.99 -13.92
N THR A 253 -0.39 9.50 -12.71
CA THR A 253 -1.40 9.99 -11.78
C THR A 253 -0.73 10.87 -10.73
N TYR A 254 -1.28 12.06 -10.51
CA TYR A 254 -0.81 12.98 -9.50
C TYR A 254 -1.83 13.16 -8.38
N PRO A 255 -1.40 13.53 -7.16
CA PRO A 255 -2.33 13.79 -6.06
C PRO A 255 -3.26 14.97 -6.32
N THR A 256 -2.85 15.94 -7.16
CA THR A 256 -3.65 17.11 -7.49
C THR A 256 -3.55 17.51 -8.97
N PRO A 257 -4.63 18.11 -9.55
CA PRO A 257 -4.59 18.67 -10.91
C PRO A 257 -3.56 19.79 -11.10
N GLN A 258 -3.18 20.49 -10.02
CA GLN A 258 -2.19 21.56 -10.03
C GLN A 258 -0.79 21.00 -10.31
N ILE A 259 -0.39 19.94 -9.59
CA ILE A 259 0.89 19.24 -9.81
C ILE A 259 0.92 18.68 -11.24
N ALA A 260 -0.16 18.03 -11.67
CA ALA A 260 -0.27 17.51 -13.03
C ALA A 260 -0.08 18.59 -14.11
N ARG A 261 -0.65 19.79 -13.90
CA ARG A 261 -0.49 20.92 -14.83
C ARG A 261 0.94 21.42 -14.89
N GLU A 262 1.58 21.60 -13.73
CA GLU A 262 2.96 22.06 -13.65
C GLU A 262 3.91 21.07 -14.33
N ARG A 263 3.81 19.78 -13.96
CA ARG A 263 4.65 18.71 -14.53
C ARG A 263 4.45 18.53 -16.02
N PHE A 264 3.20 18.56 -16.50
CA PHE A 264 2.93 18.52 -17.94
C PHE A 264 3.52 19.74 -18.68
N GLY A 265 3.50 20.93 -18.06
CA GLY A 265 4.14 22.13 -18.61
C GLY A 265 5.65 21.98 -18.74
N ILE A 266 6.31 21.39 -17.74
CA ILE A 266 7.74 21.10 -17.76
C ILE A 266 8.05 20.05 -18.85
N MET A 267 7.32 18.93 -18.87
CA MET A 267 7.47 17.90 -19.90
C MET A 267 7.26 18.46 -21.31
N GLY A 268 6.25 19.31 -21.51
CA GLY A 268 5.97 19.97 -22.78
C GLY A 268 7.16 20.79 -23.30
N LYS A 269 7.82 21.53 -22.40
CA LYS A 269 9.00 22.35 -22.74
C LYS A 269 10.25 21.50 -22.97
N THR A 270 10.51 20.53 -22.11
CA THR A 270 11.75 19.73 -22.14
C THR A 270 11.74 18.67 -23.23
N LEU A 271 10.60 18.01 -23.45
CA LEU A 271 10.48 16.89 -24.39
C LEU A 271 9.94 17.32 -25.76
N GLU A 272 9.52 18.58 -25.89
CA GLU A 272 8.80 19.11 -27.05
C GLU A 272 7.60 18.22 -27.47
N LEU A 273 6.72 17.96 -26.51
CA LEU A 273 5.54 17.12 -26.72
C LEU A 273 4.71 17.57 -27.93
N ASN A 274 4.12 16.59 -28.61
CA ASN A 274 3.23 16.80 -29.77
C ASN A 274 3.93 17.42 -30.99
N ARG A 275 5.25 17.21 -31.11
CA ARG A 275 5.99 17.49 -32.34
C ARG A 275 6.37 16.18 -33.03
N GLY A 276 6.04 16.08 -34.32
CA GLY A 276 6.41 14.91 -35.13
C GLY A 276 7.91 14.82 -35.32
N ARG A 277 8.56 13.84 -34.69
CA ARG A 277 9.99 13.50 -34.81
C ARG A 277 10.20 12.11 -35.43
N GLY A 278 9.23 11.64 -36.21
CA GLY A 278 9.26 10.29 -36.79
C GLY A 278 9.05 9.19 -35.74
N PRO A 279 9.77 8.05 -35.81
CA PRO A 279 9.55 6.90 -34.93
C PRO A 279 9.73 7.15 -33.43
N GLN A 280 10.44 8.21 -33.05
CA GLN A 280 10.66 8.62 -31.65
C GLN A 280 9.75 9.77 -31.23
N SER A 281 8.65 10.00 -31.94
CA SER A 281 7.69 11.05 -31.57
C SER A 281 7.05 10.74 -30.23
N LEU A 282 6.86 11.79 -29.44
CA LEU A 282 6.24 11.74 -28.13
C LEU A 282 5.02 12.65 -28.13
N TYR A 283 3.85 12.06 -27.90
CA TYR A 283 2.60 12.79 -27.80
C TYR A 283 2.12 12.74 -26.37
N GLY A 284 1.54 13.84 -25.89
CA GLY A 284 1.12 13.99 -24.51
C GLY A 284 -0.19 14.72 -24.38
N LYS A 285 -1.02 14.24 -23.47
CA LYS A 285 -2.30 14.84 -23.09
C LYS A 285 -2.43 14.88 -21.57
N ARG A 286 -3.07 15.91 -21.04
CA ARG A 286 -3.44 16.01 -19.63
C ARG A 286 -4.96 16.04 -19.48
N GLY A 287 -5.48 15.30 -18.50
CA GLY A 287 -6.88 15.33 -18.09
C GLY A 287 -6.98 15.28 -16.57
N GLY A 288 -7.57 16.30 -15.93
CA GLY A 288 -7.63 16.38 -14.46
C GLY A 288 -6.25 16.27 -13.80
N SER A 289 -6.10 15.28 -12.91
CA SER A 289 -4.87 14.89 -12.22
C SER A 289 -4.01 13.86 -12.98
N PHE A 290 -4.37 13.53 -14.22
CA PHE A 290 -3.68 12.55 -15.05
C PHE A 290 -2.90 13.22 -16.18
N VAL A 291 -1.72 12.67 -16.48
CA VAL A 291 -0.92 12.96 -17.68
C VAL A 291 -0.70 11.65 -18.42
N PHE A 292 -1.07 11.61 -19.69
CA PHE A 292 -0.87 10.46 -20.55
C PHE A 292 0.15 10.81 -21.63
N LEU A 293 1.16 9.96 -21.80
CA LEU A 293 2.16 10.07 -22.84
C LEU A 293 2.12 8.82 -23.72
N ALA A 294 2.15 9.01 -25.04
CA ALA A 294 2.31 7.97 -26.03
C ALA A 294 3.72 8.09 -26.62
N MET A 295 4.62 7.20 -26.20
CA MET A 295 5.99 7.12 -26.67
C MET A 295 6.13 6.15 -27.85
N ASN A 296 7.11 6.40 -28.72
CA ASN A 296 7.40 5.58 -29.90
C ASN A 296 6.21 5.49 -30.88
N ALA A 297 5.37 6.53 -30.89
CA ALA A 297 4.28 6.60 -31.85
C ALA A 297 4.82 7.05 -33.21
N ASN A 298 4.72 6.17 -34.21
CA ASN A 298 5.16 6.44 -35.57
C ASN A 298 4.25 7.43 -36.34
N SER A 299 3.07 7.77 -35.79
CA SER A 299 2.16 8.77 -36.32
C SER A 299 1.36 9.44 -35.20
N GLU A 300 1.03 10.72 -35.40
CA GLU A 300 0.13 11.46 -34.52
C GLU A 300 -1.24 10.80 -34.42
N ALA A 301 -1.78 10.32 -35.54
CA ALA A 301 -3.08 9.66 -35.57
C ALA A 301 -3.12 8.39 -34.68
N ALA A 302 -2.06 7.59 -34.66
CA ALA A 302 -1.98 6.41 -33.80
C ALA A 302 -1.89 6.80 -32.32
N ALA A 303 -1.09 7.80 -31.98
CA ALA A 303 -0.99 8.32 -30.63
C ALA A 303 -2.32 8.87 -30.12
N THR A 304 -2.97 9.74 -30.91
CA THR A 304 -4.25 10.35 -30.53
C THR A 304 -5.34 9.29 -30.34
N ARG A 305 -5.43 8.27 -31.20
CA ARG A 305 -6.37 7.15 -31.02
C ARG A 305 -6.15 6.40 -29.71
N LEU A 306 -4.90 6.20 -29.29
CA LEU A 306 -4.60 5.56 -28.01
C LEU A 306 -4.96 6.48 -26.84
N LEU A 307 -4.53 7.74 -26.88
CA LEU A 307 -4.77 8.72 -25.82
C LEU A 307 -6.28 9.02 -25.64
N ASP A 308 -7.07 8.97 -26.71
CA ASP A 308 -8.51 9.20 -26.63
C ASP A 308 -9.29 8.08 -25.94
N GLN A 309 -8.72 6.88 -25.81
CA GLN A 309 -9.32 5.81 -24.99
C GLN A 309 -9.44 6.22 -23.53
N PHE A 310 -8.60 7.16 -23.07
CA PHE A 310 -8.59 7.66 -21.70
C PHE A 310 -9.52 8.86 -21.47
N ASN A 311 -10.08 9.46 -22.54
CA ASN A 311 -11.08 10.53 -22.40
C ASN A 311 -12.47 9.99 -22.04
N VAL A 312 -12.75 8.73 -22.36
CA VAL A 312 -14.08 8.12 -22.19
C VAL A 312 -14.35 7.75 -20.72
N SER A 313 -13.36 7.93 -19.85
CA SER A 313 -13.47 7.76 -18.41
C SER A 313 -13.08 9.04 -17.65
N GLU A 314 -13.72 10.16 -18.00
CA GLU A 314 -14.39 10.95 -16.95
C GLU A 314 -15.48 10.05 -16.31
N GLN A 315 -15.06 8.93 -15.71
CA GLN A 315 -15.84 8.26 -14.70
C GLN A 315 -15.91 9.30 -13.60
N VAL A 316 -17.00 10.07 -13.68
CA VAL A 316 -17.77 10.65 -12.60
C VAL A 316 -16.98 10.47 -11.33
N VAL A 317 -16.32 11.54 -10.89
CA VAL A 317 -15.80 11.74 -9.53
C VAL A 317 -16.32 10.59 -8.70
N ARG A 318 -15.50 9.56 -8.49
CA ARG A 318 -15.86 8.46 -7.60
C ARG A 318 -15.87 9.15 -6.25
N ASN A 319 -16.98 9.82 -5.96
CA ASN A 319 -17.38 10.28 -4.67
C ASN A 319 -17.25 9.02 -3.88
N GLU A 320 -16.15 8.89 -3.16
CA GLU A 320 -16.04 7.91 -2.13
C GLU A 320 -17.32 8.10 -1.33
N ARG A 321 -18.25 7.14 -1.46
CA ARG A 321 -19.16 6.90 -0.38
C ARG A 321 -18.21 6.49 0.73
N TYR A 322 -17.83 7.47 1.56
CA TYR A 322 -17.53 7.25 2.97
C TYR A 322 -18.41 6.08 3.38
N PRO A 323 -17.88 4.98 3.92
CA PRO A 323 -18.68 3.82 4.28
C PRO A 323 -19.78 4.30 5.23
N ARG A 324 -20.93 4.59 4.64
CA ARG A 324 -21.99 5.39 5.24
C ARG A 324 -22.87 4.39 5.97
N ASN A 325 -22.36 3.87 7.07
CA ASN A 325 -23.13 2.99 7.94
C ASN A 325 -24.27 3.75 8.65
N LYS A 326 -24.32 5.09 8.53
CA LYS A 326 -25.41 5.95 9.02
C LYS A 326 -25.63 7.13 8.05
N PRO A 327 -26.87 7.54 7.72
CA PRO A 327 -27.14 8.74 6.92
C PRO A 327 -26.42 10.00 7.46
N VAL A 328 -26.02 10.93 6.59
CA VAL A 328 -25.22 12.13 6.93
C VAL A 328 -25.84 12.95 8.06
N ALA A 329 -27.17 13.07 8.07
CA ALA A 329 -27.89 13.74 9.14
C ALA A 329 -27.61 13.11 10.52
N LEU A 330 -27.50 11.77 10.61
CA LEU A 330 -27.19 11.08 11.85
C LEU A 330 -25.72 11.23 12.26
N GLN A 331 -24.77 11.26 11.31
CA GLN A 331 -23.36 11.51 11.63
C GLN A 331 -23.13 12.95 12.11
N MET A 332 -23.75 13.93 11.44
CA MET A 332 -23.71 15.32 11.88
C MET A 332 -24.38 15.48 13.25
N LEU A 333 -25.51 14.81 13.48
CA LEU A 333 -26.17 14.80 14.79
C LEU A 333 -25.30 14.16 15.87
N GLU A 334 -24.64 13.04 15.59
CA GLU A 334 -23.74 12.35 16.53
C GLU A 334 -22.51 13.21 16.86
N LEU A 335 -21.94 13.92 15.87
CA LEU A 335 -20.85 14.88 16.08
C LEU A 335 -21.30 16.09 16.92
N ILE A 336 -22.49 16.65 16.63
CA ILE A 336 -23.06 17.77 17.39
C ILE A 336 -23.34 17.33 18.83
N LEU A 337 -23.92 16.15 19.05
CA LEU A 337 -24.18 15.59 20.37
C LEU A 337 -22.87 15.31 21.14
N ALA A 338 -21.86 14.75 20.47
CA ALA A 338 -20.55 14.51 21.08
C ALA A 338 -19.87 15.82 21.51
N ASN A 339 -19.91 16.85 20.67
CA ASN A 339 -19.40 18.17 21.02
C ASN A 339 -20.18 18.81 22.18
N LEU A 340 -21.51 18.69 22.20
CA LEU A 340 -22.34 19.23 23.27
C LEU A 340 -22.08 18.52 24.61
N LEU A 341 -21.90 17.19 24.57
CA LEU A 341 -21.49 16.39 25.72
C LEU A 341 -20.10 16.79 26.23
N LEU A 342 -19.14 17.01 25.33
CA LEU A 342 -17.80 17.48 25.69
C LEU A 342 -17.85 18.84 26.39
N VAL A 343 -18.64 19.78 25.88
CA VAL A 343 -18.83 21.10 26.52
C VAL A 343 -19.45 20.93 27.91
N PHE A 344 -20.47 20.10 28.07
CA PHE A 344 -21.09 19.84 29.36
C PHE A 344 -20.12 19.21 30.37
N LEU A 345 -19.27 18.29 29.91
CA LEU A 345 -18.21 17.68 30.72
C LEU A 345 -17.21 18.74 31.19
N LEU A 346 -16.75 19.63 30.31
CA LEU A 346 -15.80 20.69 30.63
C LEU A 346 -16.38 21.70 31.63
N VAL A 347 -17.63 22.12 31.45
CA VAL A 347 -18.33 23.01 32.40
C VAL A 347 -18.49 22.34 33.75
N SER A 348 -18.88 21.06 33.78
CA SER A 348 -19.02 20.31 35.02
C SER A 348 -17.68 20.19 35.75
N LEU A 349 -16.60 19.90 35.04
CA LEU A 349 -15.25 19.80 35.61
C LEU A 349 -14.77 21.16 36.17
N ALA A 350 -15.06 22.26 35.46
CA ALA A 350 -14.75 23.61 35.92
C ALA A 350 -15.51 23.97 37.20
N LEU A 351 -16.81 23.64 37.27
CA LEU A 351 -17.64 23.87 38.47
C LEU A 351 -17.17 23.02 39.66
N LEU A 352 -16.90 21.73 39.44
CA LEU A 352 -16.33 20.84 40.45
C LEU A 352 -14.98 21.35 40.94
N GLY A 353 -14.10 21.80 40.04
CA GLY A 353 -12.82 22.40 40.38
C GLY A 353 -12.98 23.66 41.25
N GLY A 354 -13.90 24.56 40.87
CA GLY A 354 -14.20 25.75 41.66
C GLY A 354 -14.74 25.44 43.06
N ILE A 355 -15.67 24.47 43.17
CA ILE A 355 -16.24 24.02 44.45
C ILE A 355 -15.16 23.38 45.32
N LEU A 356 -14.30 22.52 44.75
CA LEU A 356 -13.20 21.88 45.47
C LEU A 356 -12.21 22.92 46.00
N ILE A 357 -11.84 23.93 45.20
CA ILE A 357 -10.97 25.02 45.65
C ILE A 357 -11.65 25.80 46.78
N ALA A 358 -12.92 26.18 46.64
CA ALA A 358 -13.65 26.92 47.68
C ALA A 358 -13.78 26.13 49.00
N LEU A 359 -14.08 24.82 48.92
CA LEU A 359 -14.10 23.92 50.07
C LEU A 359 -12.71 23.78 50.69
N SER A 360 -11.66 23.61 49.87
CA SER A 360 -10.29 23.51 50.36
C SER A 360 -9.87 24.76 51.14
N LYS A 361 -10.20 25.96 50.64
CA LYS A 361 -9.97 27.23 51.34
C LYS A 361 -10.77 27.33 52.64
N ARG A 362 -12.00 26.81 52.68
CA ARG A 362 -12.85 26.82 53.89
C ARG A 362 -12.33 25.84 54.96
N VAL A 363 -11.87 24.66 54.56
CA VAL A 363 -11.27 23.67 55.47
C VAL A 363 -9.92 24.17 55.97
N ALA A 364 -9.06 24.71 55.09
CA ALA A 364 -7.78 25.29 55.46
C ALA A 364 -7.95 26.38 56.53
N ARG A 365 -8.90 27.31 56.35
CA ARG A 365 -9.21 28.34 57.38
C ARG A 365 -9.61 27.77 58.74
N LYS A 366 -10.32 26.63 58.76
CA LYS A 366 -10.81 26.04 60.01
C LYS A 366 -9.76 25.20 60.74
N TRP A 367 -8.86 24.54 60.01
CA TRP A 367 -7.93 23.56 60.57
C TRP A 367 -6.45 23.98 60.54
N LEU A 368 -6.09 24.94 59.70
CA LEU A 368 -4.71 25.41 59.46
C LEU A 368 -4.72 26.95 59.28
N PRO A 369 -5.00 27.72 60.35
CA PRO A 369 -5.21 29.17 60.26
C PRO A 369 -3.96 29.96 59.81
N ASP A 370 -2.75 29.44 60.06
CA ASP A 370 -1.49 30.08 59.66
C ASP A 370 -1.06 29.72 58.22
N TRP A 371 -1.84 28.92 57.49
CA TRP A 371 -1.47 28.47 56.15
C TRP A 371 -1.88 29.49 55.08
N GLU A 372 -0.92 29.92 54.26
CA GLU A 372 -1.09 30.93 53.20
C GLU A 372 -2.20 30.62 52.18
N TRP A 373 -2.59 29.35 52.02
CA TRP A 373 -3.68 28.94 51.12
C TRP A 373 -5.08 29.37 51.61
N GLY A 374 -5.24 29.57 52.93
CA GLY A 374 -6.52 29.91 53.57
C GLY A 374 -6.78 31.41 53.73
N SER A 375 -5.77 32.27 53.56
CA SER A 375 -5.90 33.72 53.77
C SER A 375 -6.80 34.39 52.71
N PRO A 376 -7.55 35.45 53.04
CA PRO A 376 -8.34 36.20 52.07
C PRO A 376 -7.44 36.77 50.97
N ASP A 377 -7.78 36.51 49.71
CA ASP A 377 -7.04 37.06 48.56
C ASP A 377 -7.22 38.60 48.57
N GLY A 378 -6.21 39.32 49.07
CA GLY A 378 -6.24 40.79 49.17
C GLY A 378 -5.45 41.41 50.33
N GLU A 379 -5.01 40.63 51.33
CA GLU A 379 -4.37 41.20 52.54
C GLU A 379 -2.85 41.41 52.45
N ARG A 380 -2.18 40.91 51.41
CA ARG A 380 -0.76 41.21 51.17
C ARG A 380 -0.63 42.23 50.05
N LEU A 381 -0.64 43.50 50.41
CA LEU A 381 -0.04 44.56 49.60
C LEU A 381 1.43 44.20 49.39
N THR A 382 1.80 43.82 48.17
CA THR A 382 3.21 43.67 47.77
C THR A 382 3.85 45.06 47.85
N THR A 383 4.46 45.41 48.98
CA THR A 383 5.26 46.62 49.07
C THR A 383 6.57 46.37 48.32
N LEU A 384 6.60 46.85 47.08
CA LEU A 384 7.86 46.95 46.34
C LEU A 384 8.74 47.96 47.07
N ASN A 385 9.80 47.46 47.68
CA ASN A 385 10.82 48.26 48.32
C ASN A 385 11.65 48.95 47.23
N LEU A 386 11.13 50.06 46.71
CA LEU A 386 11.88 50.98 45.87
C LEU A 386 12.65 51.91 46.81
N ARG A 387 13.98 51.83 46.71
CA ARG A 387 14.99 52.50 47.55
C ARG A 387 14.74 53.99 47.76
#